data_AF-A0A2S8IS98-F1
#
_entry.id   AF-A0A2S8IS98-F1
#
_cell.length_a   1.000
_cell.length_b   1.000
_cell.length_c   1.000
_cell.angle_alpha   90.00
_cell.angle_beta   90.00
_cell.angle_gamma   90.00
#
_symmetry.space_group_name_H-M   'P 1'
#
loop_
_entity.id
_entity.type
_entity.pdbx_description
1 polymer ?
#
loop_
_entity_poly.entity_id
_entity_poly.type
_entity_poly.pdbx_seq_one_letter_code
_entity_poly.pdbx_strand_id
1 'polypeptide(L)'
;MLELDKRTDRILPNGWCLLPPRQACDKGNACLTCDKFATDASFLPELRTQQHHTLQLIDERRQAFAARTGQEMSPDNVWLAGRTQEHDALGRIIDTLEQTGHRTDSDGRAVRGAGVAARTDALAAEHEQERRP
;
A
#
# COMPACT_ATOMS: atom_id res chain seq x y z
N MET A 1 -6.31 12.92 13.68
CA MET A 1 -5.07 12.11 13.71
C MET A 1 -5.53 10.70 13.99
N LEU A 2 -5.44 9.81 13.00
CA LEU A 2 -5.93 8.45 13.15
C LEU A 2 -5.02 7.69 14.11
N GLU A 3 -5.59 7.18 15.20
CA GLU A 3 -4.91 6.40 16.25
C GLU A 3 -4.61 4.97 15.78
N LEU A 4 -4.16 4.80 14.52
CA LEU A 4 -3.78 3.49 13.97
C LEU A 4 -2.43 3.02 14.53
N ASP A 5 -1.55 3.97 14.83
CA ASP A 5 -0.27 3.75 15.51
C ASP A 5 -0.47 3.10 16.89
N LYS A 6 -1.47 3.53 17.66
CA LYS A 6 -1.76 2.98 19.00
C LYS A 6 -2.43 1.61 18.99
N ARG A 7 -2.86 1.12 17.82
CA ARG A 7 -3.60 -0.15 17.66
C ARG A 7 -2.87 -1.18 16.79
N THR A 8 -1.72 -0.81 16.23
CA THR A 8 -0.90 -1.67 15.36
C THR A 8 0.41 -2.00 16.06
N ASP A 9 0.72 -3.29 16.21
CA ASP A 9 2.02 -3.74 16.74
C ASP A 9 3.13 -3.76 15.68
N ARG A 10 2.80 -3.62 14.39
CA ARG A 10 3.79 -3.70 13.30
C ARG A 10 3.73 -2.49 12.36
N ILE A 11 4.63 -1.54 12.61
CA ILE A 11 4.90 -0.39 11.75
C ILE A 11 5.76 -0.85 10.57
N LEU A 12 5.41 -0.42 9.36
CA LEU A 12 6.14 -0.62 8.12
C LEU A 12 6.72 0.73 7.64
N PRO A 13 7.74 0.74 6.77
CA PRO A 13 8.30 1.99 6.25
C PRO A 13 7.29 2.87 5.49
N ASN A 14 6.22 2.28 4.97
CA ASN A 14 5.22 2.94 4.13
C ASN A 14 3.80 2.77 4.66
N GLY A 15 3.62 2.41 5.94
CA GLY A 15 2.31 2.21 6.53
C GLY A 15 2.32 1.31 7.77
N TRP A 16 1.24 0.58 7.94
CA TRP A 16 0.96 -0.27 9.07
C TRP A 16 0.48 -1.65 8.62
N CYS A 17 0.82 -2.67 9.39
CA CYS A 17 0.21 -3.98 9.25
C CYS A 17 -0.82 -4.20 10.37
N LEU A 18 -2.09 -4.27 9.99
CA LEU A 18 -3.23 -4.52 10.87
C LEU A 18 -3.44 -6.01 11.16
N LEU A 19 -2.41 -6.84 10.98
CA LEU A 19 -2.45 -8.24 11.37
C LEU A 19 -2.41 -8.32 12.90
N PRO A 20 -3.30 -9.11 13.55
CA PRO A 20 -3.28 -9.24 14.99
C PRO A 20 -1.92 -9.75 15.52
N PRO A 21 -1.43 -9.26 16.67
CA PRO A 21 -0.06 -9.50 17.14
C PRO A 21 0.34 -10.97 17.31
N ARG A 22 -0.64 -11.83 17.58
CA ARG A 22 -0.40 -13.27 17.80
C ARG A 22 -0.41 -14.10 16.52
N GLN A 23 -0.63 -13.47 15.35
CA GLN A 23 -0.70 -14.15 14.07
C GLN A 23 0.60 -13.95 13.28
N ALA A 24 1.09 -15.03 12.66
CA ALA A 24 2.24 -14.97 11.76
C ALA A 24 1.80 -14.53 10.36
N CYS A 25 2.61 -13.69 9.71
CA CYS A 25 2.40 -13.25 8.33
C CYS A 25 3.34 -14.04 7.40
N ASP A 26 2.78 -14.69 6.38
CA ASP A 26 3.53 -15.39 5.32
C ASP A 26 3.76 -14.52 4.07
N LYS A 27 3.14 -13.34 3.99
CA LYS A 27 3.16 -12.45 2.83
C LYS A 27 4.50 -11.73 2.60
N GLY A 28 5.42 -11.76 3.56
CA GLY A 28 6.69 -11.06 3.48
C GLY A 28 6.53 -9.59 3.08
N ASN A 29 7.17 -9.19 1.98
CA ASN A 29 7.19 -7.81 1.46
C ASN A 29 5.96 -7.46 0.60
N ALA A 30 5.01 -8.39 0.38
CA ALA A 30 3.82 -8.17 -0.45
C ALA A 30 2.73 -7.34 0.25
N CYS A 31 3.11 -6.45 1.16
CA CYS A 31 2.15 -5.71 1.99
C CYS A 31 1.25 -4.81 1.13
N LEU A 32 1.73 -4.25 0.02
CA LEU A 32 0.96 -3.33 -0.84
C LEU A 32 -0.29 -3.97 -1.50
N THR A 33 -0.29 -5.29 -1.66
CA THR A 33 -1.43 -6.08 -2.17
C THR A 33 -2.10 -6.91 -1.06
N CYS A 34 -1.68 -6.74 0.19
CA CYS A 34 -2.22 -7.44 1.35
C CYS A 34 -3.45 -6.70 1.91
N ASP A 35 -4.48 -7.44 2.31
CA ASP A 35 -5.70 -6.91 2.92
C ASP A 35 -5.48 -6.34 4.34
N LYS A 36 -4.38 -6.72 4.98
CA LYS A 36 -3.98 -6.21 6.31
C LYS A 36 -3.15 -4.94 6.26
N PHE A 37 -2.72 -4.49 5.07
CA PHE A 37 -1.97 -3.24 4.96
C PHE A 37 -2.89 -2.03 5.07
N ALA A 38 -2.44 -1.02 5.80
CA ALA A 38 -3.06 0.29 5.84
C ALA A 38 -2.00 1.38 5.81
N THR A 39 -2.33 2.52 5.23
CA THR A 39 -1.48 3.71 5.19
C THR A 39 -2.36 4.95 5.23
N ASP A 40 -1.78 6.10 5.50
CA ASP A 40 -2.47 7.38 5.39
C ASP A 40 -1.55 8.44 4.77
N ALA A 41 -2.00 9.69 4.76
CA ALA A 41 -1.28 10.80 4.15
C ALA A 41 0.08 11.09 4.81
N SER A 42 0.32 10.63 6.05
CA SER A 42 1.60 10.83 6.73
C SER A 42 2.76 10.08 6.06
N PHE A 43 2.47 8.98 5.35
CA PHE A 43 3.44 8.18 4.61
C PHE A 43 3.56 8.57 3.13
N LEU A 44 2.90 9.66 2.68
CA LEU A 44 2.99 10.10 1.28
C LEU A 44 4.43 10.31 0.79
N PRO A 45 5.36 10.91 1.58
CA PRO A 45 6.75 11.04 1.17
C PRO A 45 7.39 9.68 0.87
N GLU A 46 7.26 8.73 1.79
CA GLU A 46 7.84 7.38 1.69
C GLU A 46 7.23 6.58 0.53
N LEU A 47 5.90 6.68 0.33
CA LEU A 47 5.19 6.04 -0.77
C LEU A 47 5.69 6.55 -2.13
N ARG A 48 5.89 7.86 -2.29
CA ARG A 48 6.44 8.46 -3.52
C ARG A 48 7.87 8.01 -3.76
N THR A 49 8.72 8.03 -2.73
CA THR A 49 10.10 7.56 -2.83
C THR A 49 10.14 6.10 -3.26
N GLN A 50 9.30 5.24 -2.68
CA GLN A 50 9.22 3.84 -3.08
C GLN A 50 8.74 3.68 -4.53
N GLN A 51 7.72 4.43 -4.96
CA GLN A 51 7.22 4.38 -6.33
C GLN A 51 8.32 4.78 -7.33
N HIS A 52 9.03 5.87 -7.05
CA HIS A 52 10.12 6.35 -7.89
C HIS A 52 11.25 5.32 -8.00
N HIS A 53 11.73 4.78 -6.86
CA HIS A 53 12.78 3.76 -6.87
C HIS A 53 12.33 2.49 -7.60
N THR A 54 11.06 2.10 -7.48
CA THR A 54 10.52 0.94 -8.20
C THR A 54 10.54 1.15 -9.71
N LEU A 55 10.18 2.34 -10.18
CA LEU A 55 10.25 2.70 -11.60
C LEU A 55 11.70 2.69 -12.11
N GLN A 56 12.62 3.30 -11.38
CA GLN A 56 14.05 3.30 -11.73
C GLN A 56 14.60 1.88 -11.86
N LEU A 57 14.28 1.00 -10.90
CA LEU A 57 14.70 -0.40 -10.93
C LEU A 57 14.15 -1.14 -12.16
N ILE A 58 12.90 -0.89 -12.53
CA ILE A 58 12.29 -1.45 -13.76
C ILE A 58 13.09 -1.01 -14.98
N ASP A 59 13.34 0.29 -15.11
CA ASP A 59 14.02 0.86 -16.28
C ASP A 59 15.45 0.34 -16.41
N GLU A 60 16.23 0.37 -15.32
CA GLU A 60 17.59 -0.16 -15.28
C GLU A 60 17.64 -1.63 -15.69
N ARG A 61 16.71 -2.44 -15.16
CA ARG A 61 16.68 -3.87 -15.43
C ARG A 61 16.28 -4.18 -16.87
N ARG A 62 15.34 -3.43 -17.43
CA ARG A 62 14.94 -3.54 -18.85
C ARG A 62 16.10 -3.16 -19.77
N GLN A 63 16.76 -2.04 -19.50
CA GLN A 63 17.93 -1.59 -20.26
C GLN A 63 19.06 -2.63 -20.21
N ALA A 64 19.39 -3.14 -19.02
CA ALA A 64 20.42 -4.17 -18.86
C ALA A 64 20.06 -5.48 -19.58
N PHE A 65 18.78 -5.86 -19.60
CA PHE A 65 18.31 -7.03 -20.34
C PHE A 65 18.43 -6.85 -21.84
N ALA A 66 17.99 -5.70 -22.37
CA ALA A 66 18.10 -5.37 -23.79
C ALA A 66 19.56 -5.29 -24.24
N ALA A 67 20.42 -4.63 -23.46
CA ALA A 67 21.85 -4.55 -23.75
C ALA A 67 22.53 -5.93 -23.82
N ARG A 68 22.08 -6.89 -22.99
CA ARG A 68 22.66 -8.23 -22.93
C ARG A 68 22.11 -9.20 -23.97
N THR A 69 20.83 -9.08 -24.33
CA THR A 69 20.12 -10.08 -25.15
C THR A 69 19.75 -9.58 -26.55
N GLY A 70 19.79 -8.26 -26.77
CA GLY A 70 19.28 -7.62 -27.98
C GLY A 70 17.75 -7.59 -28.08
N GLN A 71 17.03 -8.02 -27.05
CA GLN A 71 15.57 -8.10 -27.03
C GLN A 71 14.99 -7.30 -25.86
N GLU A 72 13.78 -6.76 -26.04
CA GLU A 72 13.01 -6.19 -24.93
C GLU A 72 12.55 -7.28 -23.97
N MET A 73 12.43 -6.94 -22.69
CA MET A 73 11.89 -7.86 -21.68
C MET A 73 10.38 -8.02 -21.88
N SER A 74 9.92 -9.26 -22.05
CA SER A 74 8.48 -9.56 -22.18
C SER A 74 7.71 -9.09 -20.94
N PRO A 75 6.49 -8.52 -21.10
CA PRO A 75 5.61 -8.19 -19.98
C PRO A 75 5.24 -9.42 -19.14
N ASP A 76 5.26 -10.63 -19.72
CA ASP A 76 5.01 -11.89 -19.00
C ASP A 76 6.20 -12.34 -18.14
N ASN A 77 7.32 -11.61 -18.18
CA ASN A 77 8.43 -11.87 -17.28
C ASN A 77 7.97 -11.66 -15.83
N VAL A 78 8.04 -12.72 -15.02
CA VAL A 78 7.54 -12.73 -13.63
C VAL A 78 8.10 -11.58 -12.79
N TRP A 79 9.36 -11.23 -12.98
CA TRP A 79 9.98 -10.12 -12.26
C TRP A 79 9.41 -8.77 -12.71
N LEU A 80 9.30 -8.55 -14.03
CA LEU A 80 8.76 -7.32 -14.59
C LEU A 80 7.29 -7.15 -14.18
N ALA A 81 6.48 -8.19 -14.37
CA ALA A 81 5.07 -8.20 -13.95
C ALA A 81 4.91 -7.86 -12.47
N GLY A 82 5.72 -8.46 -11.59
CA GLY A 82 5.67 -8.20 -10.16
C GLY A 82 6.09 -6.76 -9.78
N ARG A 83 7.12 -6.20 -10.42
CA ARG A 83 7.56 -4.81 -10.16
C ARG A 83 6.57 -3.78 -10.72
N THR A 84 6.01 -4.03 -11.91
CA THR A 84 4.96 -3.18 -12.50
C THR A 84 3.72 -3.19 -11.62
N GLN A 85 3.28 -4.37 -11.15
CA GLN A 85 2.15 -4.46 -10.22
C GLN A 85 2.38 -3.65 -8.92
N GLU A 86 3.60 -3.70 -8.38
CA GLU A 86 3.98 -2.90 -7.20
C GLU A 86 3.92 -1.40 -7.48
N HIS A 87 4.54 -0.95 -8.58
CA HIS A 87 4.51 0.45 -9.00
C HIS A 87 3.08 0.98 -9.16
N ASP A 88 2.21 0.19 -9.80
CA ASP A 88 0.83 0.60 -10.04
C ASP A 88 -0.01 0.58 -8.75
N ALA A 89 0.27 -0.33 -7.81
CA ALA A 89 -0.35 -0.33 -6.49
C ALA A 89 0.02 0.92 -5.70
N LEU A 90 1.30 1.33 -5.74
CA LEU A 90 1.76 2.58 -5.12
C LEU A 90 1.06 3.80 -5.72
N GLY A 91 0.97 3.87 -7.06
CA GLY A 91 0.28 4.96 -7.75
C GLY A 91 -1.18 5.10 -7.32
N ARG A 92 -1.94 3.99 -7.31
CA ARG A 92 -3.34 4.00 -6.86
C ARG A 92 -3.50 4.46 -5.41
N ILE A 93 -2.58 4.05 -4.52
CA ILE A 93 -2.60 4.45 -3.11
C ILE A 93 -2.32 5.96 -2.99
N ILE A 94 -1.28 6.45 -3.65
CA ILE A 94 -0.90 7.87 -3.63
C ILE A 94 -2.05 8.73 -4.16
N ASP A 95 -2.59 8.39 -5.33
CA ASP A 95 -3.72 9.10 -5.94
C ASP A 95 -4.92 9.16 -5.00
N THR A 96 -5.25 8.03 -4.34
CA THR A 96 -6.36 7.96 -3.39
C THR A 96 -6.10 8.88 -2.18
N LEU A 97 -4.90 8.84 -1.61
CA LEU A 97 -4.52 9.64 -0.44
C LEU A 97 -4.56 11.14 -0.76
N GLU A 98 -4.02 11.54 -1.91
CA GLU A 98 -4.09 12.92 -2.38
C GLU A 98 -5.54 13.36 -2.55
N GLN A 99 -6.37 12.59 -3.27
CA GLN A 99 -7.78 12.93 -3.47
C GLN A 99 -8.56 13.02 -2.15
N THR A 100 -8.24 12.17 -1.16
CA THR A 100 -8.85 12.25 0.18
C THR A 100 -8.36 13.44 0.99
N GLY A 101 -7.08 13.82 0.91
CA GLY A 101 -6.52 14.96 1.64
C GLY A 101 -6.98 16.32 1.10
N HIS A 102 -7.38 16.41 -0.17
CA HIS A 102 -7.93 17.62 -0.78
C HIS A 102 -9.43 17.82 -0.48
N ARG A 103 -10.13 16.77 -0.02
CA ARG A 103 -11.49 16.89 0.52
C ARG A 103 -11.33 17.28 1.98
N THR A 104 -11.54 18.55 2.30
CA THR A 104 -11.48 19.08 3.66
C THR A 104 -12.60 18.49 4.53
N ASP A 105 -12.40 17.29 5.05
CA ASP A 105 -12.96 16.85 6.31
C ASP A 105 -11.82 16.48 7.26
N SER A 106 -11.93 16.94 8.50
CA SER A 106 -10.85 17.04 9.50
C SER A 106 -10.38 15.71 10.06
N ASP A 107 -10.67 14.59 9.40
CA ASP A 107 -10.41 13.26 9.93
C ASP A 107 -9.63 12.45 8.89
N GLY A 108 -8.30 12.71 8.87
CA GLY A 108 -7.35 12.10 7.94
C GLY A 108 -7.58 10.60 7.80
N ARG A 109 -8.17 10.19 6.68
CA ARG A 109 -8.77 8.87 6.48
C ARG A 109 -7.72 7.88 5.97
N ALA A 110 -7.45 6.82 6.73
CA ALA A 110 -6.52 5.77 6.33
C ALA A 110 -7.08 4.97 5.14
N VAL A 111 -6.20 4.68 4.20
CA VAL A 111 -6.44 3.85 3.02
C VAL A 111 -5.92 2.44 3.34
N ARG A 112 -6.77 1.42 3.15
CA ARG A 112 -6.31 0.02 3.17
C ARG A 112 -5.66 -0.33 1.82
N GLY A 113 -4.69 -1.24 1.84
CA GLY A 113 -3.91 -1.64 0.66
C GLY A 113 -4.76 -2.03 -0.54
N ALA A 114 -4.17 -1.90 -1.74
CA ALA A 114 -4.84 -2.08 -3.03
C ALA A 114 -5.31 -3.54 -3.32
N GLY A 115 -5.16 -4.45 -2.35
CA GLY A 115 -5.50 -5.87 -2.47
C GLY A 115 -6.99 -6.20 -2.50
N VAL A 116 -7.88 -5.27 -2.16
CA VAL A 116 -9.34 -5.44 -2.28
C VAL A 116 -9.95 -4.07 -2.56
N ALA A 117 -10.88 -3.98 -3.53
CA ALA A 117 -11.69 -2.79 -3.77
C ALA A 117 -12.15 -2.20 -2.44
N ALA A 118 -11.83 -0.93 -2.20
CA ALA A 118 -12.10 -0.24 -0.96
C ALA A 118 -13.54 -0.48 -0.53
N ARG A 119 -13.76 -1.39 0.43
CA ARG A 119 -14.99 -1.35 1.22
C ARG A 119 -14.85 -0.11 2.09
N THR A 120 -15.40 0.99 1.59
CA THR A 120 -15.63 2.24 2.31
C THR A 120 -16.69 2.09 3.41
N ASP A 121 -16.96 0.87 3.87
CA ASP A 121 -18.02 0.58 4.82
C ASP A 121 -17.50 0.73 6.25
N ALA A 122 -17.79 1.92 6.78
CA ALA A 122 -18.23 2.18 8.15
C ALA A 122 -17.78 1.19 9.24
N LEU A 123 -16.50 1.16 9.61
CA LEU A 123 -16.06 0.56 10.88
C LEU A 123 -16.21 1.50 12.08
N ALA A 124 -17.29 2.30 12.10
CA ALA A 124 -17.67 3.14 13.22
C ALA A 124 -19.02 2.73 13.87
N ALA A 125 -19.75 1.76 13.31
CA ALA A 125 -21.11 1.46 13.75
C ALA A 125 -21.26 0.26 14.72
N GLU A 126 -20.28 -0.62 14.86
CA GLU A 126 -20.49 -1.88 15.59
C GLU A 126 -20.04 -1.89 17.07
N HIS A 127 -19.42 -0.82 17.59
CA HIS A 127 -19.01 -0.77 19.01
C HIS A 127 -19.97 -0.02 19.96
N GLU A 128 -21.10 0.49 19.46
CA GLU A 128 -22.10 1.21 20.27
C GLU A 128 -23.24 0.29 20.75
N GLN A 129 -23.44 -0.90 20.15
CA GLN A 129 -24.59 -1.76 20.47
C GLN A 129 -24.39 -2.75 21.64
N GLU A 130 -23.15 -3.03 22.08
CA GLU A 130 -22.89 -3.91 23.24
C GLU A 130 -22.74 -3.16 24.57
N ARG A 131 -22.98 -1.84 24.61
CA ARG A 131 -22.83 -1.01 25.83
C ARG A 131 -24.05 -0.14 26.12
N ARG A 132 -25.24 -0.70 25.97
CA ARG A 132 -26.45 -0.11 26.57
C ARG A 132 -26.93 -1.02 27.71
N PRO A 133 -27.14 -0.50 28.93
CA PRO A 133 -27.52 -1.29 30.11
C PRO A 133 -28.89 -1.94 29.97
#